data_AF-A0A3N5ZXN0-F1
#
_entry.id   AF-A0A3N5ZXN0-F1
#
_cell.length_a   1.000
_cell.length_b   1.000
_cell.length_c   1.000
_cell.angle_alpha   90.00
_cell.angle_beta   90.00
_cell.angle_gamma   90.00
#
_symmetry.space_group_name_H-M   'P 1'
#
loop_
_entity.id
_entity.type
_entity.pdbx_description
1 polymer ?
#
loop_
_entity_poly.entity_id
_entity_poly.type
_entity_poly.pdbx_seq_one_letter_code
_entity_poly.pdbx_strand_id
1 'polypeptide(L)'
;MTRNRYANRRRARVRSPRLRPSTRSRAVIMRCPRRHGGVSRQSGEKMAPPLLLDVADSRTVRLFLRRELRAACLVFADEALHVTARRGTLALARPCGGRLKGSSMRLLLSLLFVAPLVLPAHSAASPQAAGSKVWLERHGEFESFLQAADIVRLEDVGSGVTRPKRAIFAPGGAAGSAIVKDVDQGFDAPRLDSFRAEIAAYELDRLLDLDMVPPTVCRRFQGERRSVQLWVENCRSLKKMGNEPAPDVASWNQQVHRMRVFDNLIANVDRHAGNILVDPDWNIVLIDHSRAFDTRNPTLTYAMTRIDRNFFERLKGLDRALLRQRVGPWVRCSVDDILERRDRIVRAFEKLIAERGEENVIIG
;
A
#
# COMPACT_ATOMS: atom_id res chain seq x y z
N MET A 1 38.74 -65.27 -26.84
CA MET A 1 37.46 -65.88 -26.41
C MET A 1 36.36 -64.83 -26.59
N THR A 2 35.89 -64.65 -27.82
CA THR A 2 34.64 -65.17 -28.44
C THR A 2 33.44 -64.21 -28.30
N ARG A 3 33.13 -63.56 -29.44
CA ARG A 3 31.89 -62.88 -29.80
C ARG A 3 30.75 -63.89 -30.03
N ASN A 4 29.48 -63.51 -29.79
CA ASN A 4 28.30 -63.85 -30.61
C ASN A 4 27.05 -63.13 -30.04
N ARG A 5 26.38 -62.18 -30.72
CA ARG A 5 25.38 -62.30 -31.82
C ARG A 5 24.12 -63.11 -31.47
N TYR A 6 22.96 -62.46 -31.63
CA TYR A 6 21.73 -62.83 -32.37
C TYR A 6 20.55 -62.07 -31.71
N ALA A 7 20.03 -60.96 -32.25
CA ALA A 7 19.22 -60.78 -33.46
C ALA A 7 17.76 -61.29 -33.38
N ASN A 8 16.85 -60.32 -33.19
CA ASN A 8 15.73 -59.96 -34.08
C ASN A 8 14.37 -60.71 -34.02
N ARG A 9 13.31 -59.93 -34.33
CA ARG A 9 11.87 -60.24 -34.62
C ARG A 9 10.92 -60.11 -33.40
N ARG A 10 9.76 -59.43 -33.43
CA ARG A 10 8.87 -58.93 -34.51
C ARG A 10 7.93 -57.83 -33.97
N ARG A 11 7.51 -56.93 -34.88
CA ARG A 11 6.51 -55.86 -34.70
C ARG A 11 5.09 -56.43 -34.52
N ALA A 12 4.28 -55.78 -33.67
CA ALA A 12 2.82 -55.80 -33.77
C ALA A 12 2.29 -54.36 -33.65
N ARG A 13 1.61 -53.89 -34.69
CA ARG A 13 0.88 -52.62 -34.77
C ARG A 13 -0.44 -52.77 -33.98
N VAL A 14 -0.76 -51.83 -33.10
CA VAL A 14 -2.14 -51.66 -32.59
C VAL A 14 -2.71 -50.36 -33.13
N ARG A 15 -3.86 -50.48 -33.79
CA ARG A 15 -4.61 -49.43 -34.48
C ARG A 15 -5.45 -48.61 -33.50
N SER A 16 -5.50 -47.30 -33.71
CA SER A 16 -6.45 -46.36 -33.11
C SER A 16 -7.89 -46.60 -33.62
N PRO A 17 -8.94 -46.39 -32.80
CA PRO A 17 -10.29 -46.26 -33.30
C PRO A 17 -10.66 -44.79 -33.53
N ARG A 18 -11.11 -44.47 -34.75
CA ARG A 18 -11.88 -43.26 -35.08
C ARG A 18 -13.37 -43.58 -34.88
N LEU A 19 -14.10 -42.72 -34.18
CA LEU A 19 -15.57 -42.64 -34.23
C LEU A 19 -15.97 -41.26 -34.77
N ARG A 20 -16.89 -41.27 -35.73
CA ARG A 20 -17.49 -40.12 -36.42
C ARG A 20 -18.88 -39.79 -35.83
N PRO A 21 -19.48 -38.64 -36.18
CA PRO A 21 -20.30 -37.83 -35.27
C PRO A 21 -21.81 -38.09 -35.40
N SER A 22 -22.57 -37.81 -34.32
CA SER A 22 -24.03 -37.78 -34.36
C SER A 22 -24.63 -36.56 -33.65
N THR A 23 -25.35 -35.77 -34.45
CA THR A 23 -26.65 -35.12 -34.19
C THR A 23 -26.84 -34.15 -33.01
N ARG A 24 -27.13 -32.91 -33.42
CA ARG A 24 -27.97 -31.86 -32.80
C ARG A 24 -28.87 -32.33 -31.65
N SER A 25 -28.76 -31.67 -30.50
CA SER A 25 -29.85 -31.55 -29.53
C SER A 25 -29.91 -30.15 -28.90
N ARG A 26 -31.14 -29.69 -28.77
CA ARG A 26 -31.63 -28.35 -28.43
C ARG A 26 -31.19 -27.86 -27.05
N ALA A 27 -31.04 -26.54 -26.94
CA ALA A 27 -30.98 -25.83 -25.67
C ALA A 27 -32.30 -26.05 -24.89
N VAL A 28 -32.19 -26.58 -23.68
CA VAL A 28 -33.28 -26.65 -22.70
C VAL A 28 -33.04 -25.54 -21.68
N ILE A 29 -33.91 -24.53 -21.71
CA ILE A 29 -34.01 -23.51 -20.66
C ILE A 29 -34.66 -24.19 -19.45
N MET A 30 -33.87 -24.55 -18.44
CA MET A 30 -34.41 -25.01 -17.16
C MET A 30 -34.76 -23.79 -16.30
N ARG A 31 -36.06 -23.50 -16.18
CA ARG A 31 -36.62 -22.58 -15.18
C ARG A 31 -36.51 -23.24 -13.81
N CYS A 32 -35.80 -22.59 -12.90
CA CYS A 32 -35.73 -23.01 -11.49
C CYS A 32 -37.03 -22.62 -10.76
N PRO A 33 -37.63 -23.48 -9.92
CA PRO A 33 -38.90 -23.18 -9.25
C PRO A 33 -38.72 -22.22 -8.07
N ARG A 34 -39.67 -21.29 -7.94
CA ARG A 34 -39.88 -20.46 -6.75
C ARG A 34 -40.03 -21.37 -5.52
N ARG A 35 -39.20 -21.16 -4.50
CA ARG A 35 -39.51 -21.56 -3.12
C ARG A 35 -39.55 -20.34 -2.23
N HIS A 36 -40.71 -20.15 -1.62
CA HIS A 36 -40.91 -19.32 -0.44
C HIS A 36 -40.16 -19.93 0.74
N GLY A 37 -39.41 -19.10 1.45
CA GLY A 37 -38.77 -19.41 2.72
C GLY A 37 -38.30 -18.11 3.35
N GLY A 38 -39.05 -17.62 4.32
CA GLY A 38 -38.74 -16.40 5.04
C GLY A 38 -37.48 -16.57 5.88
N VAL A 39 -36.57 -15.60 5.78
CA VAL A 39 -35.50 -15.36 6.76
C VAL A 39 -35.46 -13.87 7.04
N SER A 40 -35.39 -13.57 8.32
CA SER A 40 -35.35 -12.27 8.97
C SER A 40 -34.38 -11.27 8.32
N ARG A 41 -34.87 -10.07 8.06
CA ARG A 41 -34.05 -8.90 7.74
C ARG A 41 -33.33 -8.45 9.01
N GLN A 42 -32.06 -8.84 9.17
CA GLN A 42 -31.12 -8.03 9.95
C GLN A 42 -30.53 -6.98 9.01
N SER A 43 -30.74 -5.72 9.38
CA SER A 43 -30.23 -4.52 8.76
C SER A 43 -28.70 -4.48 8.86
N GLY A 44 -28.02 -5.01 7.86
CA GLY A 44 -26.61 -4.67 7.60
C GLY A 44 -26.57 -3.35 6.84
N GLU A 45 -26.30 -2.26 7.54
CA GLU A 45 -25.89 -1.00 6.92
C GLU A 45 -24.68 -1.28 6.02
N LYS A 46 -24.89 -1.22 4.71
CA LYS A 46 -23.79 -1.05 3.75
C LYS A 46 -23.20 0.33 4.00
N MET A 47 -22.18 0.40 4.84
CA MET A 47 -21.37 1.60 5.01
C MET A 47 -20.69 1.89 3.66
N ALA A 48 -21.18 2.92 2.98
CA ALA A 48 -20.53 3.47 1.79
C ALA A 48 -19.11 3.93 2.18
N PRO A 49 -18.12 3.83 1.27
CA PRO A 49 -16.78 4.33 1.56
C PRO A 49 -16.83 5.83 1.91
N PRO A 50 -15.96 6.33 2.81
CA PRO A 50 -15.84 7.76 3.02
C PRO A 50 -15.49 8.43 1.69
N LEU A 51 -16.19 9.53 1.39
CA LEU A 51 -15.96 10.39 0.24
C LEU A 51 -14.48 10.77 0.18
N LEU A 52 -13.73 10.15 -0.72
CA LEU A 52 -12.42 10.63 -1.12
C LEU A 52 -12.66 11.77 -2.10
N LEU A 53 -12.34 13.00 -1.70
CA LEU A 53 -12.35 14.15 -2.58
C LEU A 53 -11.23 13.96 -3.63
N ASP A 54 -11.63 13.67 -4.86
CA ASP A 54 -10.77 13.72 -6.04
C ASP A 54 -10.80 15.16 -6.55
N VAL A 55 -9.74 15.94 -6.27
CA VAL A 55 -9.59 17.30 -6.79
C VAL A 55 -9.00 17.18 -8.19
N ALA A 56 -9.87 17.15 -9.19
CA ALA A 56 -9.46 16.93 -10.58
C ALA A 56 -9.04 18.21 -11.33
N ASP A 57 -9.32 19.42 -10.83
CA ASP A 57 -8.83 20.66 -11.45
C ASP A 57 -9.06 21.89 -10.56
N SER A 58 -8.17 22.89 -10.65
CA SER A 58 -8.00 23.98 -9.69
C SER A 58 -9.11 25.05 -9.69
N ARG A 59 -10.23 24.85 -10.38
CA ARG A 59 -11.21 25.94 -10.60
C ARG A 59 -12.69 25.59 -10.49
N THR A 60 -13.10 24.34 -10.24
CA THR A 60 -14.53 24.05 -9.99
C THR A 60 -14.74 22.81 -9.13
N VAL A 61 -15.38 22.96 -7.96
CA VAL A 61 -15.92 21.84 -7.18
C VAL A 61 -17.44 21.83 -7.32
N ARG A 62 -18.02 20.82 -7.98
CA ARG A 62 -19.47 20.57 -7.97
C ARG A 62 -19.81 19.60 -6.85
N LEU A 63 -20.45 20.09 -5.79
CA LEU A 63 -21.00 19.26 -4.72
C LEU A 63 -22.43 18.81 -5.05
N PHE A 64 -22.65 17.50 -5.16
CA PHE A 64 -23.99 16.91 -5.09
C PHE A 64 -24.38 16.76 -3.61
N LEU A 65 -25.10 17.73 -3.05
CA LEU A 65 -25.63 17.62 -1.69
C LEU A 65 -26.89 16.74 -1.69
N ARG A 66 -26.90 15.68 -0.87
CA ARG A 66 -28.15 15.07 -0.41
C ARG A 66 -28.86 16.06 0.53
N ARG A 67 -30.18 16.00 0.51
CA ARG A 67 -31.16 17.01 0.96
C ARG A 67 -31.10 17.48 2.43
N GLU A 68 -30.11 17.11 3.24
CA GLU A 68 -30.14 17.32 4.70
C GLU A 68 -28.82 17.80 5.37
N LEU A 69 -27.99 18.60 4.71
CA LEU A 69 -26.89 19.30 5.40
C LEU A 69 -27.25 20.77 5.69
N ARG A 70 -27.21 21.16 6.97
CA ARG A 70 -27.60 22.50 7.47
C ARG A 70 -26.45 23.52 7.56
N ALA A 71 -25.19 23.13 7.30
CA ALA A 71 -24.07 24.05 7.09
C ALA A 71 -22.85 23.30 6.56
N ALA A 72 -22.03 23.94 5.73
CA ALA A 72 -20.66 23.54 5.40
C ALA A 72 -19.79 24.79 5.45
N CYS A 73 -18.64 24.72 6.13
CA CYS A 73 -17.66 25.79 6.18
C CYS A 73 -16.55 25.47 5.18
N LEU A 74 -16.34 26.34 4.20
CA LEU A 74 -15.20 26.28 3.26
C LEU A 74 -14.26 27.41 3.64
N VAL A 75 -13.01 27.07 3.97
CA VAL A 75 -11.94 28.06 4.19
C VAL A 75 -11.01 27.97 2.99
N PHE A 76 -10.90 29.05 2.23
CA PHE A 76 -9.86 29.22 1.21
C PHE A 76 -8.66 29.90 1.85
N ALA A 77 -7.46 29.47 1.46
CA ALA A 77 -6.23 30.21 1.77
C ALA A 77 -6.22 31.50 0.94
N ASP A 78 -5.96 32.60 1.64
CA ASP A 78 -5.97 34.01 1.22
C ASP A 78 -7.34 34.68 1.03
N GLU A 79 -7.61 35.62 1.96
CA GLU A 79 -8.83 36.41 2.22
C GLU A 79 -10.05 35.68 2.81
N ALA A 80 -10.29 35.92 4.10
CA ALA A 80 -11.41 35.38 4.86
C ALA A 80 -12.75 35.97 4.39
N LEU A 81 -13.58 35.16 3.72
CA LEU A 81 -14.98 35.46 3.45
C LEU A 81 -15.86 34.65 4.41
N HIS A 82 -16.50 35.32 5.38
CA HIS A 82 -17.53 34.66 6.20
C HIS A 82 -18.86 34.62 5.44
N VAL A 83 -19.33 33.40 5.12
CA VAL A 83 -20.67 33.17 4.57
C VAL A 83 -21.55 32.55 5.65
N THR A 84 -22.47 33.32 6.23
CA THR A 84 -23.58 32.77 7.01
C THR A 84 -24.83 32.70 6.15
N ALA A 85 -25.27 31.49 5.82
CA ALA A 85 -26.50 31.27 5.08
C ALA A 85 -27.72 31.37 6.01
N ARG A 86 -28.52 32.44 5.87
CA ARG A 86 -29.97 32.40 6.12
C ARG A 86 -30.69 32.85 4.86
N ARG A 87 -31.86 32.25 4.61
CA ARG A 87 -32.66 32.32 3.38
C ARG A 87 -32.73 33.73 2.78
N GLY A 88 -32.40 33.82 1.48
CA GLY A 88 -32.88 34.87 0.57
C GLY A 88 -32.02 36.13 0.49
N THR A 89 -31.40 36.33 -0.67
CA THR A 89 -30.86 37.58 -1.22
C THR A 89 -29.51 38.09 -0.65
N LEU A 90 -28.53 38.31 -1.54
CA LEU A 90 -27.21 38.88 -1.24
C LEU A 90 -27.07 40.25 -1.91
N ALA A 91 -26.70 41.27 -1.13
CA ALA A 91 -26.20 42.55 -1.61
C ALA A 91 -24.81 42.81 -1.01
N LEU A 92 -23.87 43.31 -1.83
CA LEU A 92 -22.48 43.60 -1.46
C LEU A 92 -22.32 45.09 -1.14
N ALA A 93 -21.65 45.41 -0.02
CA ALA A 93 -21.13 46.75 0.26
C ALA A 93 -19.71 46.64 0.83
N ARG A 94 -18.77 47.43 0.29
CA ARG A 94 -17.40 47.63 0.80
C ARG A 94 -17.36 48.86 1.72
N PRO A 95 -16.58 48.86 2.82
CA PRO A 95 -16.15 50.09 3.45
C PRO A 95 -14.73 50.49 2.98
N CYS A 96 -14.59 51.77 2.63
CA CYS A 96 -13.34 52.46 2.34
C CYS A 96 -12.60 52.91 3.60
N GLY A 97 -11.26 52.94 3.52
CA GLY A 97 -10.46 54.10 3.94
C GLY A 97 -9.77 54.05 5.32
N GLY A 98 -8.48 54.40 5.34
CA GLY A 98 -7.78 54.81 6.56
C GLY A 98 -6.25 54.70 6.48
N ARG A 99 -5.57 55.81 6.18
CA ARG A 99 -4.11 55.97 6.12
C ARG A 99 -3.65 56.70 7.39
N LEU A 100 -2.60 56.25 8.08
CA LEU A 100 -1.92 57.02 9.14
C LEU A 100 -0.38 56.97 8.97
N LYS A 101 0.20 58.16 8.87
CA LYS A 101 1.64 58.48 8.97
C LYS A 101 1.99 58.77 10.44
N GLY A 102 3.22 58.56 10.87
CA GLY A 102 3.71 59.13 12.13
C GLY A 102 5.12 58.70 12.51
N SER A 103 6.06 59.64 12.44
CA SER A 103 7.50 59.50 12.68
C SER A 103 7.91 59.37 14.16
N SER A 104 9.06 58.73 14.36
CA SER A 104 10.14 59.05 15.31
C SER A 104 9.84 59.27 16.80
N MET A 105 10.37 58.40 17.66
CA MET A 105 11.06 58.88 18.87
C MET A 105 12.16 57.91 19.29
N ARG A 106 13.39 58.42 19.28
CA ARG A 106 14.60 57.78 19.81
C ARG A 106 14.53 57.81 21.34
N LEU A 107 14.70 56.67 21.99
CA LEU A 107 15.14 56.62 23.38
C LEU A 107 16.49 55.90 23.43
N LEU A 108 17.55 56.68 23.68
CA LEU A 108 18.83 56.16 24.14
C LEU A 108 18.61 55.56 25.53
N LEU A 109 18.73 54.24 25.68
CA LEU A 109 19.04 53.62 26.95
C LEU A 109 20.50 53.17 26.94
N SER A 110 21.25 53.78 27.83
CA SER A 110 22.64 53.56 28.18
C SER A 110 22.97 52.09 28.44
N LEU A 111 23.96 51.58 27.69
CA LEU A 111 24.58 50.27 27.84
C LEU A 111 25.32 50.15 29.18
N LEU A 112 24.81 49.30 30.06
CA LEU A 112 25.62 48.61 31.08
C LEU A 112 26.06 47.28 30.47
N PHE A 113 27.29 47.21 29.95
CA PHE A 113 27.93 45.97 29.53
C PHE A 113 28.29 45.15 30.76
N VAL A 114 27.34 44.37 31.27
CA VAL A 114 27.66 43.19 32.07
C VAL A 114 27.81 42.06 31.06
N ALA A 115 29.05 41.69 30.73
CA ALA A 115 29.31 40.54 29.87
C ALA A 115 28.78 39.29 30.57
N PRO A 116 27.70 38.64 30.08
CA PRO A 116 27.36 37.32 30.56
C PRO A 116 28.43 36.39 29.99
N LEU A 117 29.04 35.58 30.84
CA LEU A 117 29.83 34.44 30.41
C LEU A 117 28.85 33.47 29.71
N VAL A 118 28.61 33.69 28.41
CA VAL A 118 27.83 32.78 27.57
C VAL A 118 28.74 31.59 27.33
N LEU A 119 28.68 30.62 28.25
CA LEU A 119 29.10 29.26 27.94
C LEU A 119 28.34 28.86 26.67
N PRO A 120 29.00 28.30 25.64
CA PRO A 120 28.28 27.74 24.52
C PRO A 120 27.45 26.59 25.09
N ALA A 121 26.16 26.86 25.30
CA ALA A 121 25.17 25.83 25.40
C ALA A 121 25.29 25.08 24.08
N HIS A 122 26.02 23.97 24.11
CA HIS A 122 25.84 22.92 23.13
C HIS A 122 24.38 22.55 23.31
N SER A 123 23.52 23.16 22.50
CA SER A 123 22.19 22.64 22.25
C SER A 123 22.49 21.28 21.67
N ALA A 124 22.54 20.27 22.53
CA ALA A 124 22.40 18.89 22.11
C ALA A 124 21.10 18.92 21.31
N ALA A 125 21.23 18.93 19.99
CA ALA A 125 20.12 18.73 19.10
C ALA A 125 19.46 17.47 19.67
N SER A 126 18.26 17.62 20.22
CA SER A 126 17.45 16.46 20.54
C SER A 126 17.46 15.64 19.26
N PRO A 127 17.90 14.36 19.29
CA PRO A 127 17.92 13.56 18.09
C PRO A 127 16.52 13.70 17.50
N GLN A 128 16.45 14.33 16.33
CA GLN A 128 15.23 14.46 15.59
C GLN A 128 14.71 13.04 15.50
N ALA A 129 13.54 12.79 16.11
CA ALA A 129 13.04 11.44 16.29
C ALA A 129 13.10 10.79 14.90
N ALA A 130 14.01 9.84 14.72
CA ALA A 130 14.15 9.17 13.44
C ALA A 130 12.77 8.58 13.13
N GLY A 131 12.21 8.92 11.97
CA GLY A 131 10.89 8.43 11.56
C GLY A 131 10.78 6.92 11.75
N SER A 132 9.57 6.38 11.88
CA SER A 132 9.38 4.98 12.27
C SER A 132 10.00 3.97 11.29
N LYS A 133 10.37 4.41 10.08
CA LYS A 133 11.12 3.64 9.10
C LYS A 133 12.62 3.50 9.44
N VAL A 134 12.92 2.96 10.61
CA VAL A 134 14.30 2.83 11.15
C VAL A 134 15.23 1.92 10.33
N TRP A 135 14.69 1.19 9.36
CA TRP A 135 15.44 0.26 8.51
C TRP A 135 16.00 0.90 7.24
N LEU A 136 15.59 2.12 6.90
CA LEU A 136 16.11 2.81 5.72
C LEU A 136 17.62 2.94 5.82
N GLU A 137 18.30 2.73 4.69
CA GLU A 137 19.77 2.65 4.58
C GLU A 137 20.43 1.49 5.37
N ARG A 138 19.69 0.75 6.19
CA ARG A 138 20.16 -0.33 7.07
C ARG A 138 19.49 -1.67 6.80
N HIS A 139 18.87 -1.83 5.65
CA HIS A 139 18.07 -3.01 5.32
C HIS A 139 18.77 -4.36 5.61
N GLY A 140 20.04 -4.51 5.18
CA GLY A 140 20.80 -5.75 5.38
C GLY A 140 21.08 -6.07 6.85
N GLU A 141 21.21 -5.05 7.70
CA GLU A 141 21.34 -5.20 9.14
C GLU A 141 20.04 -5.76 9.75
N PHE A 142 18.90 -5.16 9.41
CA PHE A 142 17.60 -5.62 9.88
C PHE A 142 17.26 -7.02 9.35
N GLU A 143 17.54 -7.32 8.09
CA GLU A 143 17.37 -8.66 7.52
C GLU A 143 18.17 -9.71 8.30
N SER A 144 19.46 -9.45 8.51
CA SER A 144 20.36 -10.35 9.25
C SER A 144 19.90 -10.53 10.69
N PHE A 145 19.50 -9.44 11.35
CA PHE A 145 18.99 -9.47 12.71
C PHE A 145 17.69 -10.30 12.80
N LEU A 146 16.70 -10.06 11.94
CA LEU A 146 15.45 -10.82 11.95
C LEU A 146 15.65 -12.32 11.69
N GLN A 147 16.65 -12.68 10.87
CA GLN A 147 17.00 -14.07 10.59
C GLN A 147 17.62 -14.77 11.80
N ALA A 148 18.50 -14.09 12.55
CA ALA A 148 19.35 -14.73 13.56
C ALA A 148 18.94 -14.48 15.01
N ALA A 149 18.33 -13.32 15.32
CA ALA A 149 18.13 -12.86 16.70
C ALA A 149 17.33 -13.84 17.57
N ASP A 150 17.74 -14.02 18.82
CA ASP A 150 17.06 -14.89 19.76
C ASP A 150 15.68 -14.34 20.13
N ILE A 151 14.66 -15.19 19.96
CA ILE A 151 13.28 -14.89 20.36
C ILE A 151 13.13 -15.27 21.83
N VAL A 152 13.04 -14.27 22.70
CA VAL A 152 12.90 -14.49 24.15
C VAL A 152 11.44 -14.73 24.56
N ARG A 153 10.48 -14.24 23.78
CA ARG A 153 9.05 -14.41 24.05
C ARG A 153 8.22 -14.39 22.77
N LEU A 154 7.15 -15.17 22.76
CA LEU A 154 6.11 -15.13 21.73
C LEU A 154 4.78 -14.73 22.37
N GLU A 155 4.11 -13.75 21.78
CA GLU A 155 2.83 -13.23 22.26
C GLU A 155 1.77 -13.35 21.16
N ASP A 156 0.51 -13.51 21.55
CA ASP A 156 -0.61 -13.36 20.64
C ASP A 156 -0.84 -11.89 20.32
N VAL A 157 -0.92 -11.54 19.04
CA VAL A 157 -1.24 -10.17 18.60
C VAL A 157 -2.69 -9.80 18.90
N GLY A 158 -3.55 -10.80 19.18
CA GLY A 158 -4.96 -10.61 19.56
C GLY A 158 -5.87 -10.08 18.45
N SER A 159 -5.34 -9.88 17.23
CA SER A 159 -6.08 -9.41 16.06
C SER A 159 -5.58 -10.11 14.78
N GLY A 160 -6.43 -10.14 13.74
CA GLY A 160 -6.18 -10.83 12.49
C GLY A 160 -6.75 -12.25 12.44
N VAL A 161 -7.28 -12.64 11.27
CA VAL A 161 -7.92 -13.96 11.07
C VAL A 161 -6.88 -15.10 11.11
N THR A 162 -5.64 -14.80 10.72
CA THR A 162 -4.53 -15.75 10.63
C THR A 162 -3.81 -15.97 11.96
N ARG A 163 -4.26 -15.33 13.06
CA ARG A 163 -3.70 -15.45 14.42
C ARG A 163 -2.16 -15.32 14.47
N PRO A 164 -1.59 -14.23 13.94
CA PRO A 164 -0.15 -14.02 13.95
C PRO A 164 0.40 -13.91 15.37
N LYS A 165 1.68 -14.26 15.53
CA LYS A 165 2.42 -14.10 16.79
C LYS A 165 3.33 -12.89 16.73
N ARG A 166 3.52 -12.18 17.84
CA ARG A 166 4.59 -11.19 18.00
C ARG A 166 5.76 -11.85 18.70
N ALA A 167 6.91 -11.90 18.02
CA ALA A 167 8.18 -12.31 18.60
C ALA A 167 8.85 -11.10 19.25
N ILE A 168 9.22 -11.25 20.52
CA ILE A 168 10.01 -10.26 21.26
C ILE A 168 11.46 -10.75 21.29
N PHE A 169 12.39 -9.86 20.95
CA PHE A 169 13.82 -10.14 20.93
C PHE A 169 14.49 -9.72 22.24
N ALA A 170 15.71 -10.22 22.48
CA ALA A 170 16.54 -9.73 23.57
C ALA A 170 16.86 -8.22 23.39
N PRO A 171 16.96 -7.44 24.48
CA PRO A 171 17.35 -6.03 24.41
C PRO A 171 18.73 -5.81 23.76
N GLY A 172 18.93 -4.65 23.15
CA GLY A 172 20.23 -4.24 22.57
C GLY A 172 20.44 -4.62 21.11
N GLY A 173 19.47 -5.30 20.49
CA GLY A 173 19.48 -5.61 19.06
C GLY A 173 18.92 -4.49 18.16
N ALA A 174 18.95 -4.72 16.84
CA ALA A 174 18.45 -3.76 15.85
C ALA A 174 16.94 -3.52 15.91
N ALA A 175 16.17 -4.49 16.43
CA ALA A 175 14.73 -4.39 16.60
C ALA A 175 14.28 -4.96 17.95
N GLY A 176 13.24 -4.38 18.55
CA GLY A 176 12.63 -4.90 19.77
C GLY A 176 11.67 -6.07 19.54
N SER A 177 11.01 -6.11 18.38
CA SER A 177 10.06 -7.18 18.06
C SER A 177 9.83 -7.36 16.56
N ALA A 178 9.16 -8.46 16.21
CA ALA A 178 8.73 -8.79 14.86
C ALA A 178 7.38 -9.49 14.86
N ILE A 179 6.61 -9.37 13.78
CA ILE A 179 5.43 -10.21 13.54
C ILE A 179 5.85 -11.50 12.82
N VAL A 180 5.33 -12.62 13.28
CA VAL A 180 5.59 -13.96 12.75
C VAL A 180 4.30 -14.53 12.18
N LYS A 181 4.34 -14.95 10.91
CA LYS A 181 3.23 -15.62 10.22
C LYS A 181 3.70 -16.93 9.61
N ASP A 182 2.89 -17.96 9.76
CA ASP A 182 3.13 -19.33 9.25
C ASP A 182 2.05 -19.81 8.27
N VAL A 183 0.98 -19.04 8.10
CA VAL A 183 -0.14 -19.37 7.20
C VAL A 183 0.38 -19.61 5.76
N ASP A 184 0.11 -20.78 5.19
CA ASP A 184 0.44 -21.12 3.80
C ASP A 184 -0.68 -21.98 3.19
N GLN A 185 -1.81 -21.35 2.88
CA GLN A 185 -3.02 -22.06 2.42
C GLN A 185 -2.87 -22.50 0.96
N GLY A 186 -3.25 -23.73 0.62
CA GLY A 186 -3.18 -24.28 -0.74
C GLY A 186 -4.12 -23.60 -1.75
N PHE A 187 -4.00 -23.94 -3.03
CA PHE A 187 -4.79 -23.31 -4.11
C PHE A 187 -6.30 -23.50 -4.00
N ASP A 188 -6.74 -24.58 -3.36
CA ASP A 188 -8.15 -24.92 -3.16
C ASP A 188 -8.77 -24.23 -1.95
N ALA A 189 -7.98 -23.45 -1.20
CA ALA A 189 -8.48 -22.74 -0.04
C ALA A 189 -9.37 -21.56 -0.44
N PRO A 190 -10.41 -21.23 0.34
CA PRO A 190 -11.26 -20.06 0.10
C PRO A 190 -10.50 -18.73 0.11
N ARG A 191 -9.31 -18.70 0.73
CA ARG A 191 -8.38 -17.58 0.75
C ARG A 191 -6.98 -18.09 0.45
N LEU A 192 -6.21 -17.35 -0.33
CA LEU A 192 -4.83 -17.70 -0.68
C LEU A 192 -3.83 -17.01 0.26
N ASP A 193 -4.11 -17.02 1.56
CA ASP A 193 -3.18 -16.48 2.55
C ASP A 193 -1.86 -17.27 2.54
N SER A 194 -0.74 -16.60 2.26
CA SER A 194 0.60 -17.18 2.31
C SER A 194 1.62 -16.25 2.93
N PHE A 195 2.38 -16.74 3.92
CA PHE A 195 3.50 -16.03 4.52
C PHE A 195 4.59 -15.70 3.48
N ARG A 196 4.66 -16.48 2.39
CA ARG A 196 5.62 -16.25 1.31
C ARG A 196 5.28 -14.99 0.54
N ALA A 197 4.01 -14.65 0.40
CA ALA A 197 3.57 -13.41 -0.24
C ALA A 197 4.05 -12.17 0.52
N GLU A 198 4.18 -12.25 1.86
CA GLU A 198 4.79 -11.18 2.67
C GLU A 198 6.24 -10.93 2.29
N ILE A 199 7.01 -12.01 2.13
CA ILE A 199 8.43 -11.94 1.74
C ILE A 199 8.54 -11.44 0.30
N ALA A 200 7.71 -11.97 -0.61
CA ALA A 200 7.66 -11.53 -2.00
C ALA A 200 7.36 -10.03 -2.14
N ALA A 201 6.44 -9.50 -1.33
CA ALA A 201 6.10 -8.08 -1.31
C ALA A 201 7.28 -7.23 -0.86
N TYR A 202 7.98 -7.61 0.22
CA TYR A 202 9.18 -6.91 0.66
C TYR A 202 10.31 -6.96 -0.39
N GLU A 203 10.57 -8.13 -0.96
CA GLU A 203 11.59 -8.28 -1.99
C GLU A 203 11.30 -7.41 -3.21
N LEU A 204 10.04 -7.32 -3.63
CA LEU A 204 9.64 -6.47 -4.75
C LEU A 204 9.68 -4.97 -4.41
N ASP A 205 9.28 -4.58 -3.20
CA ASP A 205 9.42 -3.21 -2.68
C ASP A 205 10.90 -2.76 -2.76
N ARG A 206 11.84 -3.64 -2.37
CA ARG A 206 13.29 -3.37 -2.47
C ARG A 206 13.80 -3.21 -3.90
N LEU A 207 13.26 -3.96 -4.86
CA LEU A 207 13.62 -3.79 -6.28
C LEU A 207 13.09 -2.48 -6.85
N LEU A 208 11.98 -1.99 -6.32
CA LEU A 208 11.29 -0.78 -6.76
C LEU A 208 11.67 0.47 -5.98
N ASP A 209 12.45 0.33 -4.90
CA ASP A 209 12.91 1.44 -4.06
C ASP A 209 11.73 2.25 -3.49
N LEU A 210 10.71 1.52 -3.04
CA LEU A 210 9.47 2.09 -2.54
C LEU A 210 9.57 2.49 -1.08
N ASP A 211 10.35 1.75 -0.29
CA ASP A 211 10.56 1.98 1.13
C ASP A 211 9.25 1.98 1.93
N MET A 212 8.27 1.18 1.51
CA MET A 212 6.93 1.12 2.11
C MET A 212 6.69 -0.17 2.88
N VAL A 213 7.34 -1.28 2.51
CA VAL A 213 7.18 -2.58 3.16
C VAL A 213 8.32 -2.82 4.17
N PRO A 214 8.05 -3.14 5.45
CA PRO A 214 9.10 -3.38 6.44
C PRO A 214 9.94 -4.63 6.09
N PRO A 215 11.22 -4.68 6.53
CA PRO A 215 12.08 -5.84 6.37
C PRO A 215 11.38 -7.14 6.74
N THR A 216 11.34 -8.07 5.79
CA THR A 216 10.61 -9.33 5.91
C THR A 216 11.46 -10.49 5.41
N VAL A 217 11.75 -11.44 6.29
CA VAL A 217 12.64 -12.57 5.98
C VAL A 217 11.94 -13.91 6.17
N CYS A 218 12.41 -14.93 5.45
CA CYS A 218 12.08 -16.30 5.77
C CYS A 218 12.96 -16.79 6.91
N ARG A 219 12.37 -17.19 8.03
CA ARG A 219 13.09 -17.83 9.13
C ARG A 219 12.54 -19.23 9.38
N ARG A 220 13.43 -20.16 9.72
CA ARG A 220 13.02 -21.45 10.29
C ARG A 220 12.88 -21.30 11.80
N PHE A 221 11.72 -21.63 12.32
CA PHE A 221 11.44 -21.61 13.74
C PHE A 221 10.63 -22.86 14.09
N GLN A 222 11.10 -23.62 15.09
CA GLN A 222 10.50 -24.91 15.48
C GLN A 222 10.30 -25.89 14.30
N GLY A 223 11.25 -25.94 13.36
CA GLY A 223 11.22 -26.82 12.18
C GLY A 223 10.43 -26.27 10.98
N GLU A 224 9.61 -25.24 11.18
CA GLU A 224 8.75 -24.69 10.14
C GLU A 224 9.29 -23.39 9.56
N ARG A 225 9.02 -23.14 8.27
CA ARG A 225 9.31 -21.83 7.64
C ARG A 225 8.20 -20.86 7.95
N ARG A 226 8.57 -19.64 8.31
CA ARG A 226 7.65 -18.55 8.64
C ARG A 226 8.17 -17.25 8.04
N SER A 227 7.29 -16.30 7.76
CA SER A 227 7.71 -14.92 7.55
C SER A 227 7.94 -14.27 8.90
N VAL A 228 9.03 -13.52 9.00
CA VAL A 228 9.36 -12.67 10.15
C VAL A 228 9.54 -11.27 9.61
N GLN A 229 8.56 -10.40 9.89
CA GLN A 229 8.54 -9.02 9.44
C GLN A 229 8.80 -8.09 10.62
N LEU A 230 9.66 -7.07 10.41
CA LEU A 230 9.95 -6.05 11.41
C LEU A 230 8.65 -5.45 11.96
N TRP A 231 8.55 -5.39 13.29
CA TRP A 231 7.50 -4.63 13.94
C TRP A 231 7.86 -3.14 13.90
N VAL A 232 7.04 -2.33 13.25
CA VAL A 232 7.28 -0.89 13.12
C VAL A 232 6.64 -0.17 14.31
N GLU A 233 7.49 0.39 15.16
CA GLU A 233 7.06 1.11 16.37
C GLU A 233 6.51 2.51 16.03
N ASN A 234 5.74 3.09 16.96
CA ASN A 234 5.18 4.45 16.88
C ASN A 234 4.20 4.71 15.71
N CYS A 235 3.67 3.68 15.07
CA CYS A 235 2.65 3.83 14.02
C CYS A 235 1.21 3.68 14.54
N ARG A 236 0.28 4.38 13.91
CA ARG A 236 -1.17 4.13 14.01
C ARG A 236 -1.67 3.58 12.69
N SER A 237 -2.66 2.68 12.70
CA SER A 237 -3.31 2.31 11.45
C SER A 237 -4.20 3.46 10.98
N LEU A 238 -4.32 3.65 9.66
CA LEU A 238 -5.19 4.66 9.06
C LEU A 238 -6.63 4.53 9.57
N LYS A 239 -7.10 3.31 9.83
CA LYS A 239 -8.41 3.03 10.46
C LYS A 239 -8.56 3.71 11.82
N LYS A 240 -7.49 3.76 12.63
CA LYS A 240 -7.46 4.40 13.95
C LYS A 240 -7.26 5.92 13.87
N MET A 241 -6.80 6.46 12.74
CA MET A 241 -6.70 7.90 12.51
C MET A 241 -8.04 8.52 12.11
N GLY A 242 -8.95 7.73 11.52
CA GLY A 242 -10.24 8.24 11.10
C GLY A 242 -10.11 9.29 10.00
N ASN A 243 -10.57 10.52 10.28
CA ASN A 243 -10.59 11.63 9.32
C ASN A 243 -9.56 12.72 9.68
N GLU A 244 -8.52 12.40 10.45
CA GLU A 244 -7.42 13.33 10.70
C GLU A 244 -6.84 13.79 9.35
N PRO A 245 -6.73 15.12 9.11
CA PRO A 245 -6.20 15.63 7.86
C PRO A 245 -4.68 15.50 7.83
N ALA A 246 -4.13 15.05 6.70
CA ALA A 246 -2.69 15.07 6.48
C ALA A 246 -2.18 16.51 6.47
N PRO A 247 -1.09 16.83 7.19
CA PRO A 247 -0.52 18.18 7.21
C PRO A 247 0.04 18.57 5.84
N ASP A 248 0.59 17.61 5.11
CA ASP A 248 1.00 17.76 3.72
C ASP A 248 0.17 16.82 2.83
N VAL A 249 -0.85 17.39 2.20
CA VAL A 249 -1.76 16.68 1.30
C VAL A 249 -1.05 16.19 0.03
N ALA A 250 -0.04 16.92 -0.46
CA ALA A 250 0.67 16.57 -1.68
C ALA A 250 1.55 15.34 -1.45
N SER A 251 2.37 15.35 -0.40
CA SER A 251 3.18 14.21 0.03
C SER A 251 2.31 12.99 0.34
N TRP A 252 1.21 13.19 1.08
CA TRP A 252 0.26 12.10 1.37
C TRP A 252 -0.31 11.46 0.10
N ASN A 253 -0.78 12.27 -0.85
CA ASN A 253 -1.33 11.77 -2.11
C ASN A 253 -0.27 11.03 -2.94
N GLN A 254 0.96 11.52 -2.97
CA GLN A 254 2.09 10.85 -3.65
C GLN A 254 2.31 9.44 -3.07
N GLN A 255 2.35 9.30 -1.74
CA GLN A 255 2.47 7.99 -1.08
C GLN A 255 1.27 7.07 -1.36
N VAL A 256 0.05 7.62 -1.38
CA VAL A 256 -1.16 6.86 -1.76
C VAL A 256 -1.10 6.39 -3.21
N HIS A 257 -0.59 7.20 -4.13
CA HIS A 257 -0.38 6.80 -5.52
C HIS A 257 0.62 5.63 -5.62
N ARG A 258 1.75 5.70 -4.92
CA ARG A 258 2.73 4.61 -4.84
C ARG A 258 2.09 3.31 -4.34
N MET A 259 1.38 3.37 -3.21
CA MET A 259 0.66 2.22 -2.65
C MET A 259 -0.30 1.60 -3.66
N ARG A 260 -1.13 2.40 -4.33
CA ARG A 260 -2.12 1.89 -5.30
C ARG A 260 -1.48 1.18 -6.48
N VAL A 261 -0.40 1.75 -7.02
CA VAL A 261 0.35 1.13 -8.12
C VAL A 261 1.03 -0.15 -7.65
N PHE A 262 1.64 -0.15 -6.46
CA PHE A 262 2.27 -1.34 -5.88
C PHE A 262 1.25 -2.46 -5.60
N ASP A 263 0.13 -2.17 -4.93
CA ASP A 263 -0.94 -3.14 -4.68
C ASP A 263 -1.55 -3.65 -5.98
N ASN A 264 -1.68 -2.79 -7.00
CA ASN A 264 -2.04 -3.23 -8.34
C ASN A 264 -1.01 -4.20 -8.89
N LEU A 265 0.29 -3.91 -8.82
CA LEU A 265 1.36 -4.78 -9.35
C LEU A 265 1.36 -6.16 -8.69
N ILE A 266 1.25 -6.21 -7.36
CA ILE A 266 1.24 -7.48 -6.62
C ILE A 266 -0.14 -8.15 -6.56
N ALA A 267 -1.16 -7.61 -7.24
CA ALA A 267 -2.53 -8.13 -7.18
C ALA A 267 -3.07 -8.29 -5.74
N ASN A 268 -2.76 -7.34 -4.86
CA ASN A 268 -3.24 -7.38 -3.48
C ASN A 268 -4.74 -7.09 -3.44
N VAL A 269 -5.53 -8.06 -3.00
CA VAL A 269 -7.00 -7.93 -2.91
C VAL A 269 -7.48 -7.54 -1.51
N ASP A 270 -6.58 -7.36 -0.55
CA ASP A 270 -6.92 -7.16 0.86
C ASP A 270 -6.40 -5.86 1.46
N ARG A 271 -6.02 -4.86 0.64
CA ARG A 271 -5.68 -3.54 1.17
C ARG A 271 -6.93 -2.87 1.75
N HIS A 272 -6.89 -2.60 3.05
CA HIS A 272 -7.85 -1.74 3.75
C HIS A 272 -7.12 -0.85 4.78
N ALA A 273 -7.79 0.15 5.32
CA ALA A 273 -7.21 1.13 6.26
C ALA A 273 -6.61 0.53 7.55
N GLY A 274 -6.88 -0.74 7.84
CA GLY A 274 -6.26 -1.46 8.96
C GLY A 274 -4.83 -1.90 8.68
N ASN A 275 -4.50 -2.11 7.40
CA ASN A 275 -3.22 -2.62 6.90
C ASN A 275 -2.34 -1.50 6.34
N ILE A 276 -2.73 -0.24 6.58
CA ILE A 276 -1.96 0.96 6.25
C ILE A 276 -1.57 1.56 7.59
N LEU A 277 -0.28 1.46 7.92
CA LEU A 277 0.30 2.11 9.07
C LEU A 277 0.77 3.51 8.67
N VAL A 278 0.63 4.46 9.58
CA VAL A 278 1.04 5.86 9.43
C VAL A 278 1.86 6.21 10.66
N ASP A 279 3.08 6.67 10.44
CA ASP A 279 3.98 7.13 11.50
C ASP A 279 3.71 8.60 11.89
N PRO A 280 4.36 9.14 12.93
CA PRO A 280 4.14 10.53 13.35
C PRO A 280 4.48 11.57 12.29
N ASP A 281 5.36 11.23 11.34
CA ASP A 281 5.79 12.08 10.23
C ASP A 281 4.90 11.89 8.99
N TRP A 282 3.77 11.19 9.12
CA TRP A 282 2.81 10.91 8.05
C TRP A 282 3.36 10.06 6.89
N ASN A 283 4.37 9.23 7.17
CA ASN A 283 4.84 8.23 6.23
C ASN A 283 3.94 6.99 6.28
N ILE A 284 3.57 6.50 5.09
CA ILE A 284 2.84 5.24 4.92
C ILE A 284 3.80 4.06 5.01
N VAL A 285 3.41 3.08 5.82
CA VAL A 285 4.01 1.75 5.90
C VAL A 285 2.93 0.72 5.58
N LEU A 286 3.23 -0.17 4.64
CA LEU A 286 2.32 -1.20 4.14
C LEU A 286 2.63 -2.53 4.83
N ILE A 287 1.60 -3.11 5.45
CA ILE A 287 1.68 -4.42 6.10
C ILE A 287 0.62 -5.36 5.51
N ASP A 288 0.73 -6.64 5.86
CA ASP A 288 -0.27 -7.68 5.59
C ASP A 288 -0.55 -7.92 4.09
N HIS A 289 0.43 -8.53 3.43
CA HIS A 289 0.40 -8.91 2.01
C HIS A 289 0.14 -10.41 1.79
N SER A 290 -0.36 -11.12 2.80
CA SER A 290 -0.60 -12.58 2.71
C SER A 290 -1.50 -12.97 1.53
N ARG A 291 -2.37 -12.06 1.07
CA ARG A 291 -3.34 -12.26 -0.04
C ARG A 291 -2.92 -11.56 -1.33
N ALA A 292 -1.62 -11.37 -1.54
CA ALA A 292 -1.04 -10.89 -2.78
C ALA A 292 -0.61 -12.05 -3.71
N PHE A 293 -0.24 -11.68 -4.94
CA PHE A 293 0.32 -12.53 -6.00
C PHE A 293 -0.63 -13.60 -6.57
N ASP A 294 -1.95 -13.44 -6.42
CA ASP A 294 -2.93 -14.16 -7.22
C ASP A 294 -3.20 -13.42 -8.55
N THR A 295 -2.30 -13.62 -9.51
CA THR A 295 -2.33 -12.96 -10.82
C THR A 295 -3.38 -13.51 -11.78
N ARG A 296 -4.11 -14.59 -11.41
CA ARG A 296 -5.23 -15.12 -12.20
C ARG A 296 -6.35 -14.10 -12.38
N ASN A 297 -6.48 -13.16 -11.45
CA ASN A 297 -7.34 -12.00 -11.61
C ASN A 297 -6.58 -10.90 -12.38
N PRO A 298 -6.94 -10.62 -13.64
CA PRO A 298 -6.27 -9.56 -14.39
C PRO A 298 -6.65 -8.16 -13.89
N THR A 299 -7.66 -7.99 -13.03
CA THR A 299 -8.16 -6.65 -12.67
C THR A 299 -7.10 -5.79 -11.97
N LEU A 300 -6.93 -4.55 -12.42
CA LEU A 300 -6.20 -3.51 -11.69
C LEU A 300 -7.21 -2.80 -10.78
N THR A 301 -7.29 -3.24 -9.53
CA THR A 301 -8.30 -2.85 -8.55
C THR A 301 -8.29 -1.36 -8.21
N TYR A 302 -7.10 -0.76 -8.16
CA TYR A 302 -6.92 0.61 -7.71
C TYR A 302 -6.82 1.57 -8.89
N ALA A 303 -7.48 2.72 -8.76
CA ALA A 303 -7.37 3.79 -9.75
C ALA A 303 -5.94 4.32 -9.79
N MET A 304 -5.36 4.31 -10.99
CA MET A 304 -4.02 4.82 -11.29
C MET A 304 -4.19 6.16 -12.01
N THR A 305 -3.95 7.26 -11.30
CA THR A 305 -4.17 8.61 -11.82
C THR A 305 -2.86 9.36 -12.01
N ARG A 306 -1.93 9.20 -11.07
CA ARG A 306 -0.59 9.78 -11.10
C ARG A 306 0.44 8.78 -10.57
N ILE A 307 1.71 8.98 -10.91
CA ILE A 307 2.83 8.15 -10.46
C ILE A 307 4.12 8.99 -10.40
N ASP A 308 5.00 8.68 -9.45
CA ASP A 308 6.33 9.26 -9.38
C ASP A 308 7.19 8.87 -10.58
N ARG A 309 7.97 9.83 -11.11
CA ARG A 309 8.90 9.57 -12.21
C ARG A 309 9.86 8.43 -11.91
N ASN A 310 10.57 8.49 -10.78
CA ASN A 310 11.56 7.47 -10.41
C ASN A 310 10.92 6.09 -10.25
N PHE A 311 9.73 6.02 -9.65
CA PHE A 311 9.01 4.76 -9.50
C PHE A 311 8.56 4.22 -10.86
N PHE A 312 8.07 5.08 -11.75
CA PHE A 312 7.66 4.68 -13.10
C PHE A 312 8.83 4.15 -13.93
N GLU A 313 9.99 4.79 -13.87
CA GLU A 313 11.21 4.31 -14.53
C GLU A 313 11.66 2.95 -13.96
N ARG A 314 11.67 2.78 -12.63
CA ARG A 314 12.00 1.49 -12.01
C ARG A 314 11.00 0.40 -12.38
N LEU A 315 9.72 0.74 -12.48
CA LEU A 315 8.67 -0.18 -12.91
C LEU A 315 8.92 -0.66 -14.35
N LYS A 316 9.24 0.25 -15.28
CA LYS A 316 9.64 -0.09 -16.66
C LYS A 316 10.94 -0.88 -16.71
N GLY A 317 11.87 -0.59 -15.80
CA GLY A 317 13.17 -1.26 -15.68
C GLY A 317 13.17 -2.59 -14.93
N LEU A 318 12.03 -3.09 -14.45
CA LEU A 318 11.98 -4.37 -13.73
C LEU A 318 12.55 -5.52 -14.57
N ASP A 319 13.69 -6.05 -14.13
CA ASP A 319 14.43 -7.11 -14.80
C ASP A 319 13.88 -8.50 -14.48
N ARG A 320 13.72 -9.33 -15.52
CA ARG A 320 13.17 -10.68 -15.39
C ARG A 320 14.07 -11.61 -14.58
N ALA A 321 15.39 -11.53 -14.77
CA ALA A 321 16.32 -12.43 -14.09
C ALA A 321 16.36 -12.11 -12.59
N LEU A 322 16.38 -10.82 -12.24
CA LEU A 322 16.36 -10.36 -10.87
C LEU A 322 15.04 -10.68 -10.16
N LEU A 323 13.90 -10.51 -10.83
CA LEU A 323 12.59 -10.96 -10.32
C LEU A 323 12.58 -12.46 -10.06
N ARG A 324 13.11 -13.27 -10.99
CA ARG A 324 13.20 -14.73 -10.83
C ARG A 324 14.07 -15.12 -9.64
N GLN A 325 15.16 -14.41 -9.40
CA GLN A 325 16.07 -14.68 -8.28
C GLN A 325 15.46 -14.27 -6.94
N ARG A 326 14.90 -13.06 -6.84
CA ARG A 326 14.51 -12.44 -5.56
C ARG A 326 13.07 -12.72 -5.16
N VAL A 327 12.14 -12.67 -6.11
CA VAL A 327 10.69 -12.78 -5.87
C VAL A 327 10.17 -14.18 -6.23
N GLY A 328 10.69 -14.77 -7.31
CA GLY A 328 10.32 -16.09 -7.83
C GLY A 328 10.22 -17.22 -6.79
N PRO A 329 11.16 -17.37 -5.84
CA PRO A 329 11.10 -18.43 -4.82
C PRO A 329 9.92 -18.33 -3.84
N TRP A 330 9.27 -17.16 -3.78
CA TRP A 330 8.25 -16.83 -2.80
C TRP A 330 6.83 -16.77 -3.40
N VAL A 331 6.72 -16.59 -4.71
CA VAL A 331 5.43 -16.51 -5.39
C VAL A 331 5.04 -17.85 -5.99
N ARG A 332 3.74 -18.06 -6.15
CA ARG A 332 3.18 -19.24 -6.82
C ARG A 332 2.89 -19.01 -8.29
N CYS A 333 2.65 -17.77 -8.68
CA CYS A 333 2.55 -17.37 -10.08
C CYS A 333 3.93 -17.37 -10.76
N SER A 334 3.95 -17.34 -12.09
CA SER A 334 5.18 -17.11 -12.82
C SER A 334 5.64 -15.67 -12.63
N VAL A 335 6.95 -15.43 -12.68
CA VAL A 335 7.47 -14.06 -12.78
C VAL A 335 7.03 -13.37 -14.08
N ASP A 336 6.70 -14.15 -15.12
CA ASP A 336 6.13 -13.62 -16.35
C ASP A 336 4.72 -13.05 -16.12
N ASP A 337 3.93 -13.62 -15.20
CA ASP A 337 2.60 -13.08 -14.86
C ASP A 337 2.72 -11.72 -14.15
N ILE A 338 3.76 -11.55 -13.31
CA ILE A 338 4.07 -10.26 -12.68
C ILE A 338 4.50 -9.24 -13.73
N LEU A 339 5.35 -9.64 -14.68
CA LEU A 339 5.80 -8.77 -15.77
C LEU A 339 4.67 -8.38 -16.73
N GLU A 340 3.78 -9.30 -17.09
CA GLU A 340 2.62 -8.98 -17.91
C GLU A 340 1.73 -7.94 -17.20
N ARG A 341 1.54 -8.12 -15.89
CA ARG A 341 0.79 -7.18 -15.06
C ARG A 341 1.48 -5.81 -14.96
N ARG A 342 2.81 -5.79 -14.81
CA ARG A 342 3.64 -4.58 -14.92
C ARG A 342 3.39 -3.89 -16.26
N ASP A 343 3.47 -4.61 -17.38
CA ASP A 343 3.32 -4.04 -18.71
C ASP A 343 1.93 -3.41 -18.90
N ARG A 344 0.89 -4.00 -18.30
CA ARG A 344 -0.46 -3.44 -18.30
C ARG A 344 -0.57 -2.14 -17.51
N ILE A 345 0.12 -2.05 -16.38
CA ILE A 345 0.22 -0.81 -15.59
C ILE A 345 0.96 0.26 -16.39
N VAL A 346 2.09 -0.08 -17.01
CA VAL A 346 2.87 0.85 -17.83
C VAL A 346 2.04 1.39 -18.99
N ARG A 347 1.40 0.51 -19.77
CA ARG A 347 0.51 0.93 -20.86
C ARG A 347 -0.64 1.83 -20.39
N ALA A 348 -1.17 1.59 -19.19
CA ALA A 348 -2.23 2.43 -18.64
C ALA A 348 -1.72 3.86 -18.34
N PHE A 349 -0.51 4.01 -17.80
CA PHE A 349 0.09 5.31 -17.58
C PHE A 349 0.50 6.00 -18.88
N GLU A 350 1.11 5.30 -19.83
CA GLU A 350 1.45 5.85 -21.15
C GLU A 350 0.21 6.40 -21.88
N LYS A 351 -0.91 5.67 -21.80
CA LYS A 351 -2.19 6.15 -22.31
C LYS A 351 -2.65 7.42 -21.60
N LEU A 352 -2.58 7.47 -20.27
CA LEU A 352 -2.95 8.67 -19.51
C LEU A 352 -2.06 9.87 -19.86
N ILE A 353 -0.75 9.66 -20.05
CA ILE A 353 0.19 10.70 -20.48
C ILE A 353 -0.19 11.23 -21.87
N ALA A 354 -0.50 10.34 -22.81
CA ALA A 354 -0.94 10.75 -24.15
C ALA A 354 -2.27 11.52 -24.15
N GLU A 355 -3.18 11.19 -23.23
CA GLU A 355 -4.49 11.83 -23.12
C GLU A 355 -4.48 13.15 -22.34
N ARG A 356 -3.58 13.29 -21.35
CA ARG A 356 -3.65 14.37 -20.35
C ARG A 356 -2.39 15.22 -20.27
N GLY A 357 -1.31 14.88 -20.96
CA GLY A 357 -0.01 15.50 -20.78
C GLY A 357 0.80 14.87 -19.63
N GLU A 358 2.12 14.89 -19.75
CA GLU A 358 3.03 14.26 -18.80
C GLU A 358 2.99 14.93 -17.42
N GLU A 359 2.90 16.27 -17.38
CA GLU A 359 2.86 17.09 -16.17
C GLU A 359 1.65 16.80 -15.27
N ASN A 360 0.57 16.28 -15.86
CA ASN A 360 -0.66 15.94 -15.14
C ASN A 360 -0.65 14.51 -14.59
N VAL A 361 0.27 13.65 -15.04
CA VAL A 361 0.34 12.22 -14.70
C VAL A 361 1.60 11.88 -13.93
N ILE A 362 2.75 12.41 -14.32
CA ILE A 362 4.02 12.18 -13.66
C ILE A 362 4.24 13.20 -12.54
N ILE A 363 4.62 12.71 -11.37
CA ILE A 363 5.03 13.53 -10.21
C ILE A 363 6.55 13.53 -10.16
N GLY A 364 7.16 14.72 -10.12
CA GLY A 364 8.61 14.88 -10.06
C GLY A 364 9.23 15.22 -11.40
#